data_AF-A0A9P9UCT7-F1
#
_entry.id   AF-A0A9P9UCT7-F1
#
_cell.length_a   1.000
_cell.length_b   1.000
_cell.length_c   1.000
_cell.angle_alpha   90.00
_cell.angle_beta   90.00
_cell.angle_gamma   90.00
#
_symmetry.space_group_name_H-M   'P 1'
#
loop_
_entity.id
_entity.type
_entity.pdbx_description
1 polymer ?
#
loop_
_entity_poly.entity_id
_entity_poly.type
_entity_poly.pdbx_seq_one_letter_code
_entity_poly.pdbx_strand_id
1 'polypeptide(L)'
;MANSIISRNLSSSATRYYDQATFYRSLETIYNSSSSSPSTQQYLDHVTTQISTLFTPNGTSISWDHADHQLDNIRIASSILFLYTQTPAQESGATKTKTKYRAALDFLFDQLVNKQKRNPEGGFWHIKTLNTLIRCG
;
A
#
# COMPACT_ATOMS: atom_id res chain seq x y z
N MET A 1 -7.27 19.74 5.56
CA MET A 1 -8.10 18.56 5.27
C MET A 1 -7.58 17.31 5.98
N ALA A 2 -6.31 16.91 5.77
CA ALA A 2 -5.69 15.74 6.41
C ALA A 2 -5.98 15.60 7.92
N ASN A 3 -5.72 16.65 8.71
CA ASN A 3 -6.00 16.67 10.15
C ASN A 3 -7.46 16.33 10.50
N SER A 4 -8.42 16.80 9.69
CA SER A 4 -9.84 16.52 9.94
C SER A 4 -10.23 15.09 9.60
N ILE A 5 -9.57 14.46 8.64
CA ILE A 5 -9.84 13.06 8.27
C ILE A 5 -9.28 12.14 9.36
N ILE A 6 -8.05 12.42 9.80
CA ILE A 6 -7.38 11.69 10.88
C ILE A 6 -8.15 11.85 12.20
N SER A 7 -8.52 13.09 12.58
CA SER A 7 -9.18 13.35 13.87
C SER A 7 -10.59 12.75 13.97
N ARG A 8 -11.30 12.63 12.85
CA ARG A 8 -12.63 12.05 12.79
C ARG A 8 -12.62 10.53 12.59
N ASN A 9 -11.43 9.92 12.51
CA ASN A 9 -11.25 8.51 12.16
C ASN A 9 -12.02 8.13 10.87
N LEU A 10 -12.07 9.05 9.91
CA LEU A 10 -12.76 8.88 8.63
C LEU A 10 -11.92 8.09 7.62
N SER A 11 -10.62 7.97 7.88
CA SER A 11 -9.85 6.87 7.30
C SER A 11 -10.40 5.58 7.89
N SER A 12 -10.98 4.72 7.05
CA SER A 12 -11.37 3.36 7.39
C SER A 12 -10.30 2.68 8.25
N SER A 13 -10.69 1.73 9.12
CA SER A 13 -9.73 0.84 9.79
C SER A 13 -8.66 0.39 8.80
N ALA A 14 -7.39 0.36 9.23
CA ALA A 14 -6.23 0.06 8.39
C ALA A 14 -6.58 -0.96 7.29
N THR A 15 -6.60 -0.49 6.05
CA THR A 15 -6.94 -1.31 4.88
C THR A 15 -5.96 -1.04 3.75
N ARG A 16 -5.81 -2.05 2.90
CA ARG A 16 -4.98 -2.03 1.69
C ARG A 16 -5.71 -1.46 0.45
N TYR A 17 -6.99 -1.14 0.58
CA TYR A 17 -7.82 -0.67 -0.53
C TYR A 17 -7.32 0.66 -1.09
N TYR A 18 -7.63 0.90 -2.37
CA TYR A 18 -7.04 1.98 -3.16
C TYR A 18 -7.38 3.38 -2.63
N ASP A 19 -8.54 3.55 -2.03
CA ASP A 19 -9.03 4.79 -1.44
C ASP A 19 -8.12 5.22 -0.27
N GLN A 20 -7.85 4.28 0.63
CA GLN A 20 -6.99 4.46 1.77
C GLN A 20 -5.53 4.63 1.34
N ALA A 21 -5.06 3.85 0.35
CA ALA A 21 -3.74 4.01 -0.23
C ALA A 21 -3.55 5.40 -0.90
N THR A 22 -4.59 5.92 -1.55
CA THR A 22 -4.58 7.27 -2.12
C THR A 22 -4.52 8.34 -1.03
N PHE A 23 -5.25 8.13 0.08
CA PHE A 23 -5.14 9.00 1.23
C PHE A 23 -3.73 8.99 1.84
N TYR A 24 -3.11 7.83 2.03
CA TYR A 24 -1.71 7.74 2.48
C TYR A 24 -0.78 8.52 1.55
N ARG A 25 -0.93 8.38 0.24
CA ARG A 25 -0.12 9.14 -0.72
C ARG A 25 -0.23 10.66 -0.55
N SER A 26 -1.42 11.16 -0.17
CA SER A 26 -1.60 12.58 0.14
C SER A 26 -0.82 13.01 1.39
N LEU A 27 -0.80 12.17 2.43
CA LEU A 27 -0.07 12.41 3.68
C LEU A 27 1.45 12.40 3.44
N GLU A 28 1.94 11.45 2.64
CA GLU A 28 3.35 11.39 2.20
C GLU A 28 3.76 12.67 1.47
N THR A 29 2.88 13.17 0.59
CA THR A 29 3.13 14.41 -0.17
C THR A 29 3.22 15.61 0.77
N ILE A 30 2.30 15.71 1.76
CA ILE A 30 2.33 16.78 2.77
C ILE A 30 3.64 16.72 3.55
N TYR A 31 4.03 15.54 4.03
CA TYR A 31 5.28 15.33 4.77
C TYR A 31 6.50 15.79 3.97
N ASN A 32 6.63 15.35 2.71
CA ASN A 32 7.77 15.72 1.86
C ASN A 32 7.78 17.22 1.49
N SER A 33 6.61 17.84 1.33
CA SER A 33 6.50 19.24 0.90
C SER A 33 6.91 20.26 1.97
N SER A 34 6.87 19.86 3.24
CA SER A 34 7.07 20.77 4.38
C SER A 34 8.45 20.65 5.02
N SER A 35 9.46 20.19 4.24
CA SER A 35 10.84 19.99 4.70
C SER A 35 10.92 19.19 6.01
N SER A 36 10.07 18.19 6.18
CA SER A 36 10.00 17.33 7.37
C SER A 36 9.94 18.11 8.70
N SER A 37 9.23 19.25 8.73
CA SER A 37 8.99 19.99 9.97
C SER A 37 8.36 19.08 11.03
N PRO A 38 8.70 19.22 12.33
CA PRO A 38 8.10 18.42 13.41
C PRO A 38 6.57 18.41 13.41
N SER A 39 5.93 19.45 12.85
CA SER A 39 4.48 19.55 12.67
C SER A 39 3.89 18.55 11.66
N THR A 40 4.71 17.97 10.79
CA THR A 40 4.30 17.02 9.75
C THR A 40 4.66 15.57 10.05
N GLN A 41 5.49 15.33 11.07
CA GLN A 41 5.89 13.98 11.49
C GLN A 41 4.67 13.11 11.84
N GLN A 42 3.63 13.70 12.42
CA GLN A 42 2.35 13.03 12.71
C GLN A 42 1.73 12.32 11.49
N TYR A 43 1.97 12.82 10.28
CA TYR A 43 1.44 12.21 9.05
C TYR A 43 2.24 10.96 8.68
N LEU A 44 3.56 11.01 8.80
CA LEU A 44 4.42 9.84 8.60
C LEU A 44 4.13 8.77 9.65
N ASP A 45 3.95 9.16 10.91
CA ASP A 45 3.62 8.25 12.02
C ASP A 45 2.25 7.58 11.80
N HIS A 46 1.27 8.34 11.33
CA HIS A 46 -0.05 7.82 10.97
C HIS A 46 0.05 6.77 9.86
N VAL A 47 0.72 7.07 8.75
CA VAL A 47 0.91 6.13 7.63
C VAL A 47 1.68 4.88 8.10
N THR A 48 2.74 5.06 8.88
CA THR A 48 3.55 3.97 9.43
C THR A 48 2.72 3.04 10.30
N THR A 49 1.94 3.59 11.22
CA THR A 49 1.07 2.84 12.12
C THR A 49 0.07 2.01 11.32
N GLN A 50 -0.63 2.66 10.38
CA GLN A 50 -1.66 2.00 9.59
C GLN A 50 -1.09 0.89 8.68
N ILE A 51 0.05 1.12 8.02
CA ILE A 51 0.67 0.09 7.18
C ILE A 51 1.24 -1.04 8.03
N SER A 52 1.78 -0.75 9.21
CA SER A 52 2.38 -1.79 10.07
C SER A 52 1.40 -2.89 10.48
N THR A 53 0.11 -2.57 10.60
CA THR A 53 -0.97 -3.50 10.97
C THR A 53 -1.50 -4.32 9.80
N LEU A 54 -1.18 -3.95 8.55
CA LEU A 54 -1.61 -4.67 7.34
C LEU A 54 -0.76 -5.89 7.02
N PHE A 55 0.41 -6.02 7.64
CA PHE A 55 1.39 -7.05 7.30
C PHE A 55 1.88 -7.78 8.54
N THR A 56 2.06 -9.09 8.40
CA THR A 56 2.72 -9.94 9.40
C THR A 56 4.17 -9.48 9.62
N PRO A 57 4.84 -9.90 10.71
CA PRO A 57 6.26 -9.64 10.91
C PRO A 57 7.14 -10.13 9.73
N ASN A 58 6.68 -11.11 8.98
CA ASN A 58 7.39 -11.68 7.82
C ASN A 58 7.09 -10.95 6.50
N GLY A 59 6.28 -9.88 6.54
CA GLY A 59 5.98 -9.05 5.36
C GLY A 59 4.82 -9.55 4.49
N THR A 60 4.15 -10.65 4.83
CA THR A 60 2.92 -11.07 4.13
C THR A 60 1.72 -10.24 4.55
N SER A 61 0.83 -9.90 3.61
CA SER A 61 -0.39 -9.15 3.92
C SER A 61 -1.36 -10.01 4.72
N ILE A 62 -1.94 -9.42 5.77
CA ILE A 62 -2.98 -10.06 6.59
C ILE A 62 -4.28 -10.12 5.78
N SER A 63 -4.92 -11.28 5.76
CA SER A 63 -6.20 -11.50 5.07
C SER A 63 -6.16 -11.17 3.58
N TRP A 64 -5.07 -11.52 2.89
CA TRP A 64 -4.97 -11.37 1.44
C TRP A 64 -5.79 -12.45 0.72
N ASP A 65 -6.68 -12.03 -0.17
CA ASP A 65 -7.41 -12.96 -1.04
C ASP A 65 -6.60 -13.20 -2.32
N HIS A 66 -5.98 -14.37 -2.41
CA HIS A 66 -5.20 -14.78 -3.57
C HIS A 66 -6.05 -15.06 -4.82
N ALA A 67 -7.35 -15.26 -4.67
CA ALA A 67 -8.25 -15.60 -5.76
C ALA A 67 -8.88 -14.37 -6.43
N ASP A 68 -8.85 -13.20 -5.80
CA ASP A 68 -9.54 -12.00 -6.29
C ASP A 68 -8.81 -11.32 -7.46
N HIS A 69 -7.46 -11.36 -7.44
CA HIS A 69 -6.61 -10.73 -8.47
C HIS A 69 -7.02 -9.28 -8.78
N GLN A 70 -7.35 -8.50 -7.74
CA GLN A 70 -7.77 -7.11 -7.89
C GLN A 70 -6.57 -6.16 -7.88
N LEU A 71 -6.42 -5.38 -8.97
CA LEU A 71 -5.32 -4.41 -9.10
C LEU A 71 -5.32 -3.34 -8.01
N ASP A 72 -6.50 -2.97 -7.51
CA ASP A 72 -6.65 -1.92 -6.50
C ASP A 72 -5.87 -2.22 -5.22
N ASN A 73 -5.80 -3.51 -4.83
CA ASN A 73 -5.07 -3.96 -3.65
C ASN A 73 -3.54 -3.81 -3.78
N ILE A 74 -3.03 -3.61 -5.00
CA ILE A 74 -1.59 -3.42 -5.27
C ILE A 74 -1.16 -1.97 -5.03
N ARG A 75 -2.08 -1.00 -5.07
CA ARG A 75 -1.77 0.44 -4.96
C ARG A 75 -0.97 0.78 -3.70
N ILE A 76 -1.25 0.09 -2.60
CA ILE A 76 -0.59 0.27 -1.30
C ILE A 76 0.94 0.05 -1.36
N ALA A 77 1.44 -0.70 -2.36
CA ALA A 77 2.86 -0.93 -2.56
C ALA A 77 3.66 0.38 -2.67
N SER A 78 3.07 1.41 -3.28
CA SER A 78 3.72 2.73 -3.41
C SER A 78 3.99 3.39 -2.05
N SER A 79 3.04 3.30 -1.12
CA SER A 79 3.20 3.82 0.25
C SER A 79 4.20 3.01 1.06
N ILE A 80 4.23 1.68 0.88
CA ILE A 80 5.23 0.82 1.53
C ILE A 80 6.64 1.16 1.03
N LEU A 81 6.80 1.38 -0.28
CA LEU A 81 8.06 1.82 -0.86
C LEU A 81 8.49 3.17 -0.29
N PHE A 82 7.55 4.10 -0.14
CA PHE A 82 7.83 5.37 0.52
C PHE A 82 8.36 5.16 1.95
N LEU A 83 7.67 4.39 2.80
CA LEU A 83 8.13 4.11 4.16
C LEU A 83 9.51 3.41 4.20
N TYR A 84 9.76 2.51 3.26
CA TYR A 84 11.08 1.87 3.10
C TYR A 84 12.19 2.89 2.85
N THR A 85 11.93 3.91 2.01
CA THR A 85 12.91 4.98 1.74
C THR A 85 13.12 5.92 2.94
N GLN A 86 12.08 6.14 3.75
CA GLN A 86 12.17 6.99 4.94
C GLN A 86 12.85 6.31 6.12
N THR A 87 12.90 4.97 6.17
CA THR A 87 13.53 4.24 7.27
C THR A 87 15.06 4.32 7.17
N PRO A 88 15.77 4.98 8.09
CA PRO A 88 17.23 5.09 8.02
C PRO A 88 17.90 3.74 8.26
N ALA A 89 19.05 3.48 7.61
CA ALA A 89 19.71 2.17 7.68
C ALA A 89 20.34 1.84 9.05
N GLN A 90 20.53 2.83 9.91
CA GLN A 90 21.33 2.76 11.15
C GLN A 90 20.48 2.81 12.43
N GLU A 91 19.14 2.82 12.32
CA GLU A 91 18.28 2.83 13.51
C GLU A 91 18.25 1.44 14.18
N SER A 92 18.20 1.40 15.51
CA SER A 92 18.06 0.14 16.24
C SER A 92 16.73 -0.51 15.86
N GLY A 93 16.78 -1.64 15.14
CA GLY A 93 15.60 -2.31 14.59
C GLY A 93 15.23 -1.94 13.15
N ALA A 94 15.87 -0.94 12.52
CA ALA A 94 15.62 -0.56 11.12
C ALA A 94 15.85 -1.71 10.15
N THR A 95 16.83 -2.59 10.40
CA THR A 95 17.08 -3.76 9.56
C THR A 95 15.85 -4.67 9.51
N LYS A 96 15.17 -4.89 10.64
CA LYS A 96 13.96 -5.71 10.71
C LYS A 96 12.80 -5.01 10.00
N THR A 97 12.62 -3.72 10.23
CA THR A 97 11.55 -2.91 9.59
C THR A 97 11.72 -2.84 8.08
N LYS A 98 12.93 -2.54 7.59
CA LYS A 98 13.25 -2.55 6.15
C LYS A 98 13.09 -3.93 5.53
N THR A 99 13.47 -4.99 6.23
CA THR A 99 13.26 -6.37 5.75
C THR A 99 11.77 -6.68 5.63
N LYS A 100 10.95 -6.28 6.61
CA LYS A 100 9.48 -6.43 6.56
C LYS A 100 8.89 -5.69 5.35
N TYR A 101 9.24 -4.42 5.14
CA TYR A 101 8.73 -3.65 4.00
C TYR A 101 9.21 -4.21 2.67
N ARG A 102 10.46 -4.65 2.57
CA ARG A 102 10.98 -5.31 1.37
C ARG A 102 10.21 -6.60 1.08
N ALA A 103 10.01 -7.46 2.07
CA ALA A 103 9.24 -8.69 1.90
C ALA A 103 7.78 -8.42 1.47
N ALA A 104 7.16 -7.36 2.01
CA ALA A 104 5.83 -6.92 1.57
C ALA A 104 5.81 -6.42 0.13
N LEU A 105 6.83 -5.68 -0.30
CA LEU A 105 6.98 -5.23 -1.68
C LEU A 105 7.21 -6.41 -2.63
N ASP A 106 8.09 -7.34 -2.27
CA ASP A 106 8.36 -8.55 -3.06
C ASP A 106 7.08 -9.38 -3.22
N PHE A 107 6.29 -9.53 -2.15
CA PHE A 107 4.99 -10.18 -2.18
C PHE A 107 4.02 -9.49 -3.14
N LEU A 108 3.80 -8.18 -3.00
CA LEU A 108 2.86 -7.43 -3.85
C LEU A 108 3.34 -7.41 -5.32
N PHE A 109 4.64 -7.35 -5.54
CA PHE A 109 5.23 -7.44 -6.87
C PHE A 109 5.00 -8.81 -7.52
N ASP A 110 5.14 -9.91 -6.77
CA ASP A 110 4.78 -11.25 -7.26
C ASP A 110 3.29 -11.34 -7.63
N GLN A 111 2.41 -10.80 -6.78
CA GLN A 111 0.98 -10.76 -7.06
C GLN A 111 0.68 -9.99 -8.36
N LEU A 112 1.36 -8.87 -8.60
CA LEU A 112 1.21 -8.08 -9.81
C LEU A 112 1.80 -8.77 -11.05
N VAL A 113 3.05 -9.23 -10.99
CA VAL A 113 3.78 -9.66 -12.19
C VAL A 113 3.45 -11.09 -12.58
N ASN A 114 3.39 -11.99 -11.59
CA ASN A 114 3.31 -13.42 -11.81
C ASN A 114 1.90 -13.99 -11.62
N LYS A 115 1.06 -13.35 -10.80
CA LYS A 115 -0.30 -13.83 -10.50
C LYS A 115 -1.38 -13.08 -11.25
N GLN A 116 -1.16 -11.81 -11.60
CA GLN A 116 -2.18 -11.03 -12.28
C GLN A 116 -2.37 -11.49 -13.73
N LYS A 117 -3.64 -11.72 -14.08
CA LYS A 117 -4.00 -12.06 -15.46
C LYS A 117 -3.72 -10.90 -16.40
N ARG A 118 -3.33 -11.24 -17.63
CA ARG A 118 -3.06 -10.28 -18.70
C ARG A 118 -3.85 -10.62 -19.94
N ASN A 119 -4.16 -9.61 -20.75
CA ASN A 119 -4.67 -9.83 -22.11
C ASN A 119 -3.53 -10.33 -23.03
N PRO A 120 -3.82 -10.75 -24.27
CA PRO A 120 -2.80 -11.21 -25.22
C PRO A 120 -1.67 -10.19 -25.50
N GLU A 121 -1.93 -8.91 -25.30
CA GLU A 121 -0.98 -7.81 -25.49
C GLU A 121 -0.15 -7.51 -24.23
N GLY A 122 -0.38 -8.21 -23.12
CA GLY A 122 0.35 -8.07 -21.87
C GLY A 122 -0.21 -7.05 -20.87
N GLY A 123 -1.35 -6.42 -21.18
CA GLY A 123 -2.07 -5.49 -20.31
C GLY A 123 -2.78 -6.21 -19.16
N PHE A 124 -2.67 -5.66 -17.94
CA PHE A 124 -3.26 -6.26 -16.75
C PHE A 124 -4.80 -6.19 -16.75
N TRP A 125 -5.43 -7.29 -16.37
CA TRP A 125 -6.86 -7.31 -16.10
C TRP A 125 -7.14 -6.55 -14.79
N HIS A 126 -8.26 -5.84 -14.73
CA HIS A 126 -8.62 -5.08 -13.53
C HIS A 126 -8.94 -6.00 -12.33
N ILE A 127 -9.65 -7.09 -12.58
CA ILE A 127 -10.02 -8.16 -11.63
C ILE A 127 -10.05 -9.53 -12.34
N LYS A 128 -10.17 -10.64 -11.58
CA LYS A 128 -10.20 -12.03 -12.10
C LYS A 128 -11.19 -12.29 -13.25
N THR A 129 -12.29 -11.55 -13.33
CA THR A 129 -13.38 -11.81 -14.27
C THR A 129 -13.89 -10.51 -14.93
N LEU A 130 -13.58 -10.33 -16.21
CA LEU A 130 -14.33 -9.46 -17.14
C LEU A 130 -15.19 -10.33 -18.09
N ASN A 131 -15.81 -11.41 -17.57
CA ASN A 131 -16.52 -12.39 -18.41
C ASN A 131 -18.05 -12.31 -18.30
N THR A 132 -18.58 -11.15 -17.90
CA THR A 132 -20.01 -10.90 -17.92
C THR A 132 -20.25 -9.63 -18.71
N LEU A 133 -20.77 -9.78 -19.93
CA LEU A 133 -21.19 -8.73 -20.89
C LEU A 133 -20.10 -8.33 -21.91
N ILE A 134 -19.84 -9.20 -22.89
CA ILE A 134 -19.90 -8.92 -24.34
C ILE A 134 -19.76 -10.31 -25.01
N ARG A 135 -20.87 -11.04 -25.06
CA ARG A 135 -21.09 -12.01 -26.15
C ARG A 135 -22.06 -11.31 -27.08
N CYS A 136 -21.54 -10.63 -28.09
CA CYS A 136 -22.32 -10.38 -29.30
C CYS A 136 -22.35 -11.70 -30.06
N GLY A 137 -23.42 -12.45 -29.84
CA GLY A 137 -23.87 -13.56 -30.68
C GLY A 137 -25.17 -13.15 -31.34
#